data_AF-A0A3B4A9U7-F1
#
_entry.id   AF-A0A3B4A9U7-F1
#
_cell.length_a   1.000
_cell.length_b   1.000
_cell.length_c   1.000
_cell.angle_alpha   90.00
_cell.angle_beta   90.00
_cell.angle_gamma   90.00
#
_symmetry.space_group_name_H-M   'P 1'
#
loop_
_entity.id
_entity.type
_entity.pdbx_description
1 polymer ?
#
loop_
_entity_poly.entity_id
_entity_poly.type
_entity_poly.pdbx_seq_one_letter_code
_entity_poly.pdbx_strand_id
1 'polypeptide(L)'
;MDLWVFGVLLVPVVLVWSCPESESGSCLWFEDVPLSFRDAEARCQTLGGHLAFITDPRTQEQVLKVLGPEQEAWIGLKNSTHSGTTPGLHRD
;
A
#
# COMPACT_ATOMS: atom_id res chain seq x y z
N MET A 1 35.65 -31.67 -13.30
CA MET A 1 34.42 -31.57 -12.48
C MET A 1 34.76 -30.61 -11.35
N ASP A 2 34.64 -29.33 -11.66
CA ASP A 2 35.18 -28.25 -10.86
C ASP A 2 34.04 -27.68 -10.00
N LEU A 3 34.15 -27.93 -8.70
CA LEU A 3 33.15 -27.69 -7.65
C LEU A 3 32.94 -26.19 -7.31
N TRP A 4 33.25 -25.28 -8.23
CA TRP A 4 33.05 -23.83 -8.04
C TRP A 4 31.60 -23.38 -8.30
N VAL A 5 30.75 -24.26 -8.83
CA VAL A 5 29.31 -24.01 -9.02
C VAL A 5 28.46 -24.32 -7.79
N PHE A 6 29.02 -24.93 -6.75
CA PHE A 6 28.34 -25.10 -5.46
C PHE A 6 28.67 -23.92 -4.55
N GLY A 7 27.78 -22.91 -4.49
CA GLY A 7 27.80 -22.04 -3.31
C GLY A 7 27.46 -20.57 -3.49
N VAL A 8 26.88 -20.15 -4.62
CA VAL A 8 26.08 -18.91 -4.70
C VAL A 8 24.75 -19.05 -3.90
N LEU A 9 24.77 -19.88 -2.85
CA LEU A 9 23.65 -20.30 -2.02
C LEU A 9 23.78 -19.76 -0.58
N LEU A 10 24.57 -18.71 -0.38
CA LEU A 10 24.67 -17.95 0.87
C LEU A 10 24.43 -16.45 0.66
N VAL A 11 23.55 -16.12 -0.28
CA VAL A 11 22.77 -14.89 -0.16
C VAL A 11 21.30 -15.30 -0.06
N PRO A 12 20.81 -15.82 1.08
CA PRO A 12 19.37 -15.79 1.35
C PRO A 12 18.94 -14.36 1.72
N VAL A 13 19.41 -13.38 0.96
CA VAL A 13 19.20 -11.94 1.08
C VAL A 13 18.95 -11.36 -0.32
N VAL A 14 18.47 -12.16 -1.28
CA VAL A 14 17.99 -11.66 -2.59
C VAL A 14 16.52 -11.25 -2.54
N LEU A 15 15.91 -11.29 -1.36
CA LEU A 15 14.68 -10.56 -1.07
C LEU A 15 15.01 -9.40 -0.14
N VAL A 16 15.98 -8.58 -0.56
CA VAL A 16 15.83 -7.15 -0.28
C VAL A 16 14.52 -6.77 -0.95
N TRP A 17 13.45 -6.83 -0.17
CA TRP A 17 12.25 -6.02 -0.33
C TRP A 17 12.70 -4.57 -0.29
N SER A 18 13.43 -4.15 -1.33
CA SER A 18 13.74 -2.76 -1.57
C SER A 18 12.40 -2.16 -1.95
N CYS A 19 11.64 -1.79 -0.92
CA CYS A 19 10.75 -0.67 -1.03
C CYS A 19 11.54 0.41 -1.76
N PRO A 20 11.20 0.74 -3.01
CA PRO A 20 11.87 1.84 -3.68
C PRO A 20 11.66 3.04 -2.78
N GLU A 21 12.74 3.72 -2.41
CA GLU A 21 12.70 4.88 -1.54
C GLU A 21 11.69 5.87 -2.13
N SER A 22 10.46 5.84 -1.61
CA SER A 22 9.47 6.81 -1.98
C SER A 22 9.88 8.09 -1.28
N GLU A 23 9.83 9.21 -2.00
CA GLU A 23 10.14 10.51 -1.38
C GLU A 23 9.12 10.88 -0.28
N SER A 24 8.05 10.09 -0.10
CA SER A 24 7.08 10.18 0.99
C SER A 24 7.41 9.28 2.19
N GLY A 25 8.49 8.49 2.15
CA GLY A 25 8.93 7.62 3.24
C GLY A 25 8.00 6.41 3.51
N SER A 26 7.09 6.10 2.58
CA SER A 26 6.11 5.01 2.71
C SER A 26 6.23 3.99 1.58
N CYS A 27 6.27 2.71 1.95
CA CYS A 27 6.42 1.59 1.01
C CYS A 27 5.06 1.13 0.49
N LEU A 28 4.91 1.06 -0.83
CA LEU A 28 3.71 0.52 -1.47
C LEU A 28 3.97 -0.90 -1.99
N TRP A 29 3.08 -1.82 -1.63
CA TRP A 29 3.03 -3.18 -2.14
C TRP A 29 1.69 -3.41 -2.81
N PHE A 30 1.68 -4.10 -3.95
CA PHE A 30 0.48 -4.40 -4.71
C PHE A 30 0.26 -5.90 -4.74
N GLU A 31 -0.98 -6.30 -4.46
CA GLU A 31 -1.43 -7.69 -4.54
C GLU A 31 -2.39 -7.80 -5.73
N ASP A 32 -2.15 -8.75 -6.63
CA ASP A 32 -2.97 -9.03 -7.81
C ASP A 32 -4.11 -10.01 -7.52
N VAL A 33 -4.13 -10.61 -6.33
CA VAL A 33 -5.19 -11.49 -5.87
C VAL A 33 -6.40 -10.65 -5.43
N PRO A 34 -7.59 -10.86 -6.01
CA PRO A 34 -8.80 -10.18 -5.57
C PRO A 34 -9.20 -10.65 -4.18
N LEU A 35 -9.19 -9.73 -3.21
CA LEU A 35 -9.53 -9.97 -1.82
C LEU A 35 -10.71 -9.11 -1.40
N SER A 36 -11.42 -9.51 -0.34
CA SER A 36 -12.32 -8.59 0.34
C SER A 36 -11.50 -7.46 0.98
N PHE A 37 -12.10 -6.29 1.22
CA PHE A 37 -11.41 -5.19 1.90
C PHE A 37 -10.76 -5.64 3.22
N ARG A 38 -11.47 -6.45 4.01
CA ARG A 38 -10.98 -6.97 5.29
C ARG A 38 -9.77 -7.89 5.11
N ASP A 39 -9.82 -8.77 4.12
CA ASP A 39 -8.73 -9.72 3.88
C ASP A 39 -7.50 -9.02 3.28
N ALA A 40 -7.72 -8.00 2.44
CA ALA A 40 -6.66 -7.16 1.91
C ALA A 40 -5.92 -6.40 3.02
N GLU A 41 -6.66 -5.81 3.97
CA GLU A 41 -6.07 -5.16 5.15
C GLU A 41 -5.31 -6.16 6.03
N ALA A 42 -5.89 -7.34 6.31
CA ALA A 42 -5.20 -8.38 7.08
C ALA A 42 -3.92 -8.83 6.37
N ARG A 43 -3.93 -8.94 5.05
CA ARG A 43 -2.74 -9.27 4.25
C ARG A 43 -1.65 -8.21 4.38
N CYS A 44 -1.98 -6.93 4.23
CA CYS A 44 -1.01 -5.86 4.43
C CYS A 44 -0.43 -5.86 5.86
N GLN A 45 -1.24 -6.14 6.88
CA GLN A 45 -0.79 -6.28 8.27
C GLN A 45 0.18 -7.43 8.47
N THR A 46 0.01 -8.57 7.77
CA THR A 46 0.96 -9.69 7.84
C THR A 46 2.34 -9.34 7.28
N LEU A 47 2.41 -8.33 6.42
CA LEU A 47 3.67 -7.80 5.85
C LEU A 47 4.23 -6.63 6.68
N GLY A 48 3.59 -6.28 7.81
CA GLY A 48 4.01 -5.17 8.68
C GLY A 48 3.54 -3.78 8.22
N GLY A 49 2.56 -3.70 7.32
CA GLY A 49 1.97 -2.46 6.83
C GLY A 49 0.45 -2.40 6.97
N HIS A 50 -0.18 -1.47 6.25
CA HIS A 50 -1.63 -1.30 6.15
C HIS A 50 -2.01 -1.04 4.69
N LEU A 51 -3.29 -1.13 4.34
CA LEU A 51 -3.75 -0.63 3.05
C LEU A 51 -3.28 0.81 2.83
N ALA A 52 -2.89 1.12 1.60
CA ALA A 52 -2.28 2.41 1.26
C ALA A 52 -3.18 3.58 1.68
N PHE A 53 -2.66 4.47 2.51
CA PHE A 53 -3.34 5.70 2.92
C PHE A 53 -2.82 6.86 2.07
N ILE A 54 -3.65 7.33 1.13
CA ILE A 54 -3.26 8.35 0.17
C ILE A 54 -3.51 9.73 0.78
N THR A 55 -2.47 10.34 1.38
CA THR A 55 -2.54 11.67 1.99
C THR A 55 -1.96 12.79 1.14
N ASP A 56 -1.18 12.44 0.12
CA ASP A 56 -0.47 13.39 -0.71
C ASP A 56 -0.54 13.02 -2.21
N PRO A 57 -0.43 14.02 -3.10
CA PRO A 57 -0.52 13.79 -4.54
C PRO A 57 0.56 12.85 -5.10
N ARG A 58 1.76 12.80 -4.51
CA ARG A 58 2.84 11.94 -5.03
C ARG A 58 2.54 10.47 -4.76
N THR A 59 2.07 10.15 -3.56
CA THR A 59 1.58 8.80 -3.24
C THR A 59 0.44 8.40 -4.18
N GLN A 60 -0.47 9.32 -4.50
CA GLN A 60 -1.52 9.07 -5.50
C GLN A 60 -0.93 8.76 -6.89
N GLU A 61 0.01 9.55 -7.37
CA GLU A 61 0.67 9.30 -8.66
C GLU A 61 1.39 7.95 -8.70
N GLN A 62 2.03 7.54 -7.61
CA GLN A 62 2.69 6.24 -7.51
C GLN A 62 1.67 5.10 -7.59
N VAL A 63 0.53 5.21 -6.89
CA VAL A 63 -0.55 4.25 -6.95
C VAL A 63 -1.10 4.13 -8.38
N LEU A 64 -1.38 5.27 -9.03
CA LEU A 64 -1.91 5.30 -10.40
C LEU A 64 -0.92 4.81 -11.46
N LYS A 65 0.39 4.88 -11.21
CA LYS A 65 1.40 4.30 -12.13
C LYS A 65 1.41 2.78 -12.10
N VAL A 66 1.10 2.19 -10.95
CA VAL A 66 1.09 0.74 -10.79
C VAL A 66 -0.26 0.15 -11.18
N LEU A 67 -1.35 0.83 -10.82
CA LEU A 67 -2.68 0.44 -11.28
C LEU A 67 -2.82 0.71 -12.77
N GLY A 68 -3.12 -0.34 -13.53
CA GLY A 68 -3.55 -0.16 -14.92
C GLY A 68 -4.85 0.65 -15.01
N PRO A 69 -5.18 1.21 -16.19
CA PRO A 69 -6.36 2.07 -16.38
C PRO A 69 -7.70 1.39 -16.06
N GLU A 70 -7.75 0.06 -16.04
CA GLU A 70 -8.96 -0.74 -15.74
C GLU A 70 -8.85 -1.52 -14.43
N GLN A 71 -7.82 -1.27 -13.61
CA GLN A 71 -7.60 -1.99 -12.36
C GLN A 71 -8.17 -1.23 -11.18
N GLU A 72 -8.90 -1.96 -10.33
CA GLU A 72 -9.39 -1.48 -9.06
C GLU A 72 -8.57 -2.10 -7.93
N ALA A 73 -8.24 -1.30 -6.92
CA ALA A 73 -7.52 -1.76 -5.74
C ALA A 73 -8.12 -1.14 -4.47
N TRP A 74 -8.07 -1.92 -3.38
CA TRP A 74 -8.43 -1.41 -2.07
C TRP A 74 -7.37 -0.43 -1.56
N ILE A 75 -7.83 0.69 -1.00
CA ILE A 75 -7.01 1.68 -0.30
C ILE A 75 -7.55 1.88 1.11
N GLY A 76 -6.68 2.29 2.03
CA GLY A 76 -7.07 2.58 3.40
C GLY A 76 -7.85 3.89 3.46
N LEU A 77 -9.07 3.86 3.98
CA LEU A 77 -9.88 5.06 4.24
C LEU A 77 -10.23 5.11 5.73
N LYS A 78 -9.93 6.24 6.38
CA LYS A 78 -10.41 6.52 7.74
C LYS A 78 -11.66 7.38 7.65
N ASN A 79 -12.78 6.90 8.19
CA ASN A 79 -13.96 7.74 8.37
C ASN A 79 -13.64 8.82 9.42
N SER A 80 -13.36 10.03 8.98
CA SER A 80 -13.39 11.20 9.84
C SER A 80 -14.85 11.51 10.10
N THR A 81 -15.36 11.09 11.26
CA THR A 81 -16.66 11.55 11.76
C THR A 81 -16.59 13.06 11.91
N HIS A 82 -16.99 13.79 10.87
CA HIS A 82 -17.28 15.20 10.97
C HIS A 82 -18.59 15.27 11.76
N SER A 83 -18.49 15.46 13.08
CA SER A 83 -19.63 15.83 13.92
C SER A 83 -20.13 17.18 13.40
N GLY A 84 -21.00 17.11 12.38
CA GLY A 84 -21.71 18.24 11.81
C GLY A 84 -22.71 18.75 12.82
N THR A 85 -22.23 19.47 13.84
CA THR A 85 -23.06 20.44 14.53
C THR A 85 -23.19 21.63 13.59
N THR A 86 -24.12 21.57 12.64
CA THR A 86 -24.64 22.79 12.02
C THR A 86 -25.33 23.59 13.11
N PRO A 87 -24.84 24.76 13.54
CA PRO A 87 -25.63 25.67 14.34
C PRO A 87 -26.81 26.09 13.47
N GLY A 88 -28.04 25.91 13.98
CA GLY A 88 -29.26 26.10 13.21
C GLY A 88 -29.29 27.47 12.52
N LEU A 89 -29.52 27.45 11.21
CA LEU A 89 -29.86 28.65 10.45
C LEU A 89 -31.28 29.06 10.86
N HIS A 90 -31.38 30.01 11.79
CA HIS A 90 -32.62 30.70 12.10
C HIS A 90 -33.01 31.54 10.86
N ARG A 91 -34.14 31.18 10.24
CA ARG A 91 -34.80 32.02 9.24
C ARG A 91 -35.64 33.05 9.99
N ASP A 92 -35.20 34.30 9.96
CA ASP A 92 -36.07 35.49 9.95
C ASP A 92 -35.68 36.34 8.74
#